data_AF-A0A7S0VGZ5-F1
#
_entry.id   AF-A0A7S0VGZ5-F1
#
_cell.length_a   1.000
_cell.length_b   1.000
_cell.length_c   1.000
_cell.angle_alpha   90.00
_cell.angle_beta   90.00
_cell.angle_gamma   90.00
#
_symmetry.space_group_name_H-M   'P 1'
#
loop_
_entity.id
_entity.type
_entity.pdbx_description
1 polymer ?
#
loop_
_entity_poly.entity_id
_entity_poly.type
_entity_poly.pdbx_seq_one_letter_code
_entity_poly.pdbx_strand_id
1 'polypeptide(L)'
;GGHVAQVERDQEKYRGMILDLAQQVAAFRSEHPHHLTAFVEELDRRLLLLSDEDLVLRAFPDWPWDKVGAMRQAAARARELSSLCASLDAAQWEPRSSIQDEL
;
A
#
# COMPACT_ATOMS: atom_id res chain seq x y z
N GLY A 1 -28.30 -17.49 0.78
CA GLY A 1 -27.66 -16.45 1.62
C GLY A 1 -26.34 -16.11 0.98
N GLY A 2 -26.40 -15.19 0.02
CA GLY A 2 -25.26 -14.78 -0.81
C GLY A 2 -24.52 -13.60 -0.19
N HIS A 3 -23.32 -13.35 -0.72
CA HIS A 3 -22.40 -12.21 -0.54
C HIS A 3 -22.63 -11.29 0.67
N VAL A 4 -23.76 -10.59 0.75
CA VAL A 4 -24.16 -9.72 1.87
C VAL A 4 -24.03 -10.39 3.24
N ALA A 5 -24.51 -11.63 3.40
CA ALA A 5 -24.40 -12.35 4.68
C ALA A 5 -22.95 -12.73 5.03
N GLN A 6 -22.07 -12.82 4.03
CA GLN A 6 -20.64 -13.01 4.28
C GLN A 6 -19.97 -11.70 4.70
N VAL A 7 -20.33 -10.59 4.06
CA VAL A 7 -19.88 -9.25 4.43
C VAL A 7 -20.25 -8.91 5.87
N GLU A 8 -21.49 -9.15 6.29
CA GLU A 8 -21.93 -8.92 7.67
C GLU A 8 -21.15 -9.78 8.69
N ARG A 9 -20.91 -11.06 8.37
CA ARG A 9 -20.08 -11.93 9.21
C ARG A 9 -18.64 -11.45 9.32
N ASP A 10 -18.07 -10.96 8.22
CA ASP A 10 -16.70 -10.44 8.20
C ASP A 10 -16.61 -9.12 9.01
N GLN A 11 -17.62 -8.25 8.92
CA GLN A 11 -17.72 -7.03 9.73
C GLN A 11 -17.70 -7.35 11.23
N GLU A 12 -18.45 -8.36 11.68
CA GLU A 12 -18.46 -8.79 13.08
C GLU A 12 -17.15 -9.48 13.48
N LYS A 13 -16.70 -10.46 12.70
CA LYS A 13 -15.53 -11.30 12.99
C LYS A 13 -14.24 -10.48 13.04
N TYR A 14 -14.06 -9.55 12.10
CA TYR A 14 -12.82 -8.78 11.97
C TYR A 14 -12.92 -7.36 12.54
N ARG A 15 -14.00 -7.02 13.25
CA ARG A 15 -14.23 -5.68 13.82
C ARG A 15 -13.01 -5.15 14.59
N GLY A 16 -12.47 -5.97 15.50
CA GLY A 16 -11.31 -5.58 16.30
C GLY A 16 -10.05 -5.33 15.46
N MET A 17 -9.82 -6.16 14.45
CA MET A 17 -8.71 -6.01 13.50
C MET A 17 -8.84 -4.72 12.69
N ILE A 18 -10.04 -4.40 12.20
CA ILE A 18 -10.29 -3.22 11.37
C ILE A 18 -10.13 -1.93 12.18
N LEU A 19 -10.65 -1.89 13.43
CA LEU A 19 -10.50 -0.73 14.31
C LEU A 19 -9.03 -0.48 14.68
N ASP A 20 -8.29 -1.54 15.00
CA ASP A 20 -6.85 -1.48 15.24
C ASP A 20 -6.09 -0.96 14.01
N LEU A 21 -6.38 -1.50 12.82
CA LEU A 21 -5.80 -1.02 11.57
C LEU A 21 -6.12 0.45 11.28
N ALA A 22 -7.36 0.88 11.51
CA ALA A 22 -7.75 2.27 11.30
C ALA A 22 -6.92 3.22 12.18
N GLN A 23 -6.72 2.85 13.45
CA GLN A 23 -5.88 3.62 14.38
C GLN A 23 -4.42 3.63 13.94
N GLN A 24 -3.86 2.48 13.56
CA GLN A 24 -2.50 2.37 13.07
C GLN A 24 -2.28 3.21 11.81
N VAL A 25 -3.20 3.13 10.84
CA VAL A 25 -3.15 3.95 9.63
C VAL A 25 -3.21 5.42 9.99
N ALA A 26 -4.14 5.87 10.85
CA ALA A 26 -4.25 7.27 11.26
C ALA A 26 -2.95 7.78 11.92
N ALA A 27 -2.39 6.99 12.83
CA ALA A 27 -1.18 7.31 13.58
C ALA A 27 0.11 7.18 12.75
N PHE A 28 0.11 6.41 11.66
CA PHE A 28 1.32 6.13 10.88
C PHE A 28 2.02 7.41 10.43
N ARG A 29 3.31 7.51 10.76
CA ARG A 29 4.24 8.55 10.32
C ARG A 29 5.59 7.87 10.10
N SER A 30 6.21 8.11 8.96
CA SER A 30 7.56 7.64 8.67
C SER A 30 8.25 8.61 7.73
N GLU A 31 9.53 8.87 7.98
CA GLU A 31 10.41 9.61 7.08
C GLU A 31 11.06 8.70 6.04
N HIS A 32 10.96 7.38 6.23
CA HIS A 32 11.60 6.39 5.38
C HIS A 32 10.59 5.66 4.48
N PRO A 33 10.81 5.65 3.14
CA PRO A 33 9.94 4.97 2.19
C PRO A 33 9.80 3.46 2.43
N HIS A 34 10.84 2.78 2.91
CA HIS A 34 10.79 1.33 3.14
C HIS A 34 9.82 0.94 4.26
N HIS A 35 9.71 1.75 5.32
CA HIS A 35 8.72 1.53 6.37
C HIS A 35 7.29 1.69 5.84
N LEU A 36 7.06 2.64 4.92
CA LEU A 36 5.75 2.82 4.28
C LEU A 36 5.39 1.58 3.46
N THR A 37 6.31 1.07 2.64
CA THR A 37 6.06 -0.12 1.82
C THR A 37 5.77 -1.35 2.69
N ALA A 38 6.58 -1.59 3.72
CA ALA A 38 6.36 -2.71 4.65
C ALA A 38 5.02 -2.59 5.40
N PHE A 39 4.64 -1.38 5.81
CA PHE A 39 3.36 -1.14 6.47
C PHE A 39 2.18 -1.40 5.54
N VAL A 40 2.25 -0.93 4.28
CA VAL A 40 1.19 -1.17 3.29
C VAL A 40 1.07 -2.67 2.97
N GLU A 41 2.17 -3.41 2.91
CA GLU A 41 2.15 -4.87 2.74
C GLU A 41 1.45 -5.59 3.89
N GLU A 42 1.70 -5.17 5.12
CA GLU A 42 1.00 -5.69 6.31
C GLU A 42 -0.49 -5.38 6.27
N LEU A 43 -0.82 -4.12 5.95
CA LEU A 43 -2.20 -3.65 5.83
C LEU A 43 -2.97 -4.48 4.81
N ASP A 44 -2.44 -4.60 3.59
CA ASP A 44 -3.08 -5.33 2.50
C ASP A 44 -3.22 -6.82 2.82
N ARG A 45 -2.22 -7.43 3.49
CA ARG A 45 -2.30 -8.83 3.90
C ARG A 45 -3.38 -9.08 4.95
N ARG A 46 -3.57 -8.17 5.90
CA ARG A 46 -4.66 -8.27 6.89
C ARG A 46 -6.02 -8.04 6.26
N LEU A 47 -6.13 -7.11 5.30
CA LEU A 47 -7.38 -6.82 4.59
C LEU A 47 -7.77 -7.92 3.59
N LEU A 48 -6.81 -8.71 3.08
CA LEU A 48 -7.08 -9.88 2.23
C LEU A 48 -7.92 -10.96 2.93
N LEU A 49 -8.05 -10.92 4.27
CA LEU A 49 -8.91 -11.82 5.03
C LEU A 49 -10.41 -11.51 4.87
N LEU A 50 -10.75 -10.33 4.33
CA LEU A 50 -12.10 -9.87 4.10
C LEU A 50 -12.60 -10.40 2.75
N SER A 51 -13.86 -10.85 2.69
CA SER A 51 -14.48 -11.32 1.45
C SER A 51 -14.66 -10.22 0.41
N ASP A 52 -14.90 -9.01 0.88
CA ASP A 52 -15.10 -7.81 0.07
C ASP A 52 -14.61 -6.62 0.90
N GLU A 53 -13.37 -6.19 0.65
CA GLU A 53 -12.72 -5.13 1.43
C GLU A 53 -13.58 -3.86 1.49
N ASP A 54 -14.07 -3.39 0.34
CA ASP A 54 -14.83 -2.14 0.27
C ASP A 54 -16.16 -2.21 1.01
N LEU A 55 -16.93 -3.28 0.82
CA LEU A 55 -18.23 -3.43 1.48
C LEU A 55 -18.10 -3.67 2.98
N VAL A 56 -17.07 -4.40 3.41
CA VAL A 56 -16.82 -4.61 4.84
C VAL A 56 -16.40 -3.30 5.50
N LEU A 57 -15.45 -2.57 4.92
CA LEU A 57 -14.91 -1.33 5.50
C LEU A 57 -15.91 -0.17 5.52
N ARG A 58 -16.92 -0.16 4.64
CA ARG A 58 -18.01 0.85 4.67
C ARG A 58 -18.81 0.89 5.98
N ALA A 59 -18.82 -0.18 6.75
CA ALA A 59 -19.45 -0.20 8.08
C ALA A 59 -18.62 0.53 9.16
N PHE A 60 -17.40 0.99 8.82
CA PHE A 60 -16.45 1.61 9.74
C PHE A 60 -16.23 3.08 9.32
N PRO A 61 -16.98 4.04 9.90
CA PRO A 61 -16.94 5.44 9.47
C PRO A 61 -15.58 6.12 9.70
N ASP A 62 -14.82 5.66 10.69
CA ASP A 62 -13.49 6.19 11.01
C ASP A 62 -12.37 5.58 10.14
N TRP A 63 -12.71 4.71 9.18
CA TRP A 63 -11.72 4.14 8.29
C TRP A 63 -11.05 5.24 7.43
N PRO A 64 -9.73 5.41 7.49
CA PRO A 64 -9.03 6.55 6.87
C PRO A 64 -8.79 6.32 5.37
N TRP A 65 -9.85 6.28 4.57
CA TRP A 65 -9.86 5.98 3.13
C TRP A 65 -8.79 6.75 2.35
N ASP A 66 -8.77 8.08 2.46
CA ASP A 66 -7.85 8.93 1.71
C ASP A 66 -6.39 8.62 2.05
N LYS A 67 -6.12 8.36 3.34
CA LYS A 67 -4.77 8.08 3.81
C LYS A 67 -4.31 6.70 3.35
N VAL A 68 -5.16 5.67 3.42
CA VAL A 68 -4.87 4.33 2.87
C VAL A 68 -4.58 4.44 1.37
N GLY A 69 -5.43 5.15 0.63
CA GLY A 69 -5.25 5.36 -0.80
C GLY A 69 -3.94 6.06 -1.14
N ALA A 70 -3.58 7.11 -0.41
CA ALA A 70 -2.30 7.81 -0.58
C ALA A 70 -1.10 6.91 -0.23
N MET A 71 -1.20 6.13 0.84
CA MET A 71 -0.14 5.20 1.27
C MET A 71 0.09 4.10 0.23
N ARG A 72 -0.98 3.48 -0.29
CA ARG A 72 -0.90 2.47 -1.36
C ARG A 72 -0.26 3.03 -2.63
N GLN A 73 -0.66 4.23 -3.05
CA GLN A 73 -0.06 4.91 -4.21
C GLN A 73 1.42 5.20 -3.99
N ALA A 74 1.79 5.77 -2.84
CA ALA A 74 3.18 6.08 -2.53
C ALA A 74 4.06 4.83 -2.43
N ALA A 75 3.55 3.74 -1.83
CA ALA A 75 4.25 2.46 -1.80
C ALA A 75 4.46 1.87 -3.21
N ALA A 76 3.47 1.98 -4.10
CA ALA A 76 3.60 1.56 -5.50
C ALA A 76 4.70 2.36 -6.22
N ARG A 77 4.72 3.69 -6.07
CA ARG A 77 5.77 4.56 -6.63
C ARG A 77 7.15 4.24 -6.07
N ALA A 78 7.25 3.97 -4.77
CA ALA A 78 8.52 3.57 -4.15
C ALA A 78 9.08 2.26 -4.74
N ARG A 79 8.20 1.27 -5.02
CA ARG A 79 8.59 0.03 -5.71
C ARG A 79 9.02 0.26 -7.16
N GLU A 80 8.30 1.10 -7.90
CA GLU A 80 8.67 1.49 -9.27
C GLU A 80 10.07 2.13 -9.30
N LEU A 81 10.34 3.09 -8.40
CA LEU A 81 11.64 3.73 -8.29
C LEU A 81 12.75 2.74 -7.91
N SER A 82 12.47 1.84 -6.96
CA SER A 82 13.44 0.81 -6.54
C SER A 82 13.79 -0.13 -7.71
N SER A 83 12.80 -0.52 -8.51
CA SER A 83 12.99 -1.33 -9.72
C SER A 83 13.82 -0.60 -10.79
N LEU A 84 13.56 0.70 -10.96
CA LEU A 84 14.32 1.54 -11.89
C LEU A 84 15.79 1.68 -11.45
N CYS A 85 16.05 1.95 -10.18
CA CYS A 85 17.41 2.01 -9.64
C CYS A 85 18.16 0.68 -9.84
N ALA A 86 17.52 -0.45 -9.52
CA ALA A 86 18.12 -1.77 -9.73
C ALA A 86 18.43 -2.04 -11.21
N SER A 87 17.58 -1.57 -12.13
CA SER A 87 17.81 -1.67 -13.57
C SER A 87 19.01 -0.83 -14.02
N LEU A 88 19.17 0.39 -13.47
CA LEU A 88 20.32 1.25 -13.77
C LEU A 88 21.63 0.68 -13.23
N ASP A 89 21.63 0.15 -12.01
CA ASP A 89 22.81 -0.48 -11.40
C ASP A 89 23.23 -1.73 -12.20
N ALA A 90 22.26 -2.54 -12.63
CA ALA A 90 22.51 -3.72 -13.45
C ALA A 90 22.97 -3.37 -14.88
N ALA A 91 22.60 -2.20 -15.38
CA ALA A 91 22.88 -1.80 -16.76
C ALA A 91 24.36 -1.48 -17.03
N GLN A 92 25.26 -1.48 -16.02
CA GLN A 92 26.65 -0.99 -16.16
C GLN A 92 26.67 0.23 -17.08
N TRP A 93 26.01 1.30 -16.66
CA TRP A 93 25.85 2.50 -17.48
C TRP A 93 27.21 2.97 -18.00
N GLU A 94 27.52 2.61 -19.24
CA GLU A 94 28.65 3.15 -19.99
C GLU A 94 28.23 4.55 -20.40
N PRO A 95 28.85 5.61 -19.86
CA PRO A 95 28.57 6.95 -20.33
C PRO A 95 28.85 6.97 -21.84
N ARG A 96 27.82 7.19 -22.66
CA ARG A 96 28.07 7.54 -24.06
C ARG A 96 28.96 8.77 -24.03
N SER A 97 30.01 8.74 -24.86
CA SER A 97 30.90 9.88 -25.11
C SER A 97 30.11 11.18 -25.12
N SER A 98 30.68 12.20 -24.48
CA SER A 98 30.03 13.49 -24.24
C SER A 98 29.33 13.97 -25.51
N ILE A 99 28.16 14.62 -25.40
CA ILE A 99 27.51 15.29 -26.55
C ILE A 99 28.47 16.27 -27.26
N GLN A 100 29.54 16.68 -26.59
CA GLN A 100 30.63 17.49 -27.15
C GLN A 100 31.50 16.76 -28.18
N ASP A 101 31.51 15.43 -28.21
CA ASP A 101 32.30 14.62 -29.16
C ASP A 101 31.55 14.36 -30.50
N GLU A 102 30.28 14.77 -30.61
CA GLU A 102 29.45 14.63 -31.84
C GLU A 102 29.26 15.96 -32.62
N LEU A 103 30.01 17.02 -32.27
CA LEU A 103 30.03 18.33 -32.95
C LEU A 103 31.37 18.58 -33.65
#